data_AF-K2C1Y6-F1
#
_entry.id   AF-K2C1Y6-F1
#
_cell.length_a   1.000
_cell.length_b   1.000
_cell.length_c   1.000
_cell.angle_alpha   90.00
_cell.angle_beta   90.00
_cell.angle_gamma   90.00
#
_symmetry.space_group_name_H-M   'P 1'
#
loop_
_entity.id
_entity.type
_entity.pdbx_description
1 polymer ?
#
loop_
_entity_poly.entity_id
_entity_poly.type
_entity_poly.pdbx_seq_one_letter_code
_entity_poly.pdbx_strand_id
1 'polypeptide(L)'
;MILWGQNVLSEPPENLPIAEGKTEEEKAKINFFGRTIFKNRDLIFGIKDTDRRRHLWVIGKTGTGKSTLIANMAIDDMKKGRGVAIIDPHGDLSETILDYVPASRLNDVIYFNPIDRERPVRLNILEVKDPAQRELVVSGIVAIFNKLYGHSWGPRLEYILRNT
;
A
#
# COMPACT_ATOMS: atom_id res chain seq x y z
N MET A 1 4.73 25.11 -1.44
CA MET A 1 5.96 25.57 -0.77
C MET A 1 6.32 24.54 0.29
N ILE A 2 7.33 23.70 0.04
CA ILE A 2 7.82 22.75 1.04
C ILE A 2 8.71 23.55 1.99
N LEU A 3 8.22 23.79 3.21
CA LEU A 3 8.99 24.41 4.27
C LEU A 3 9.90 23.36 4.91
N TRP A 4 11.20 23.46 4.64
CA TRP A 4 12.21 22.74 5.40
C TRP A 4 12.49 23.53 6.69
N GLY A 5 12.03 23.01 7.83
CA GLY A 5 12.25 23.59 9.14
C GLY A 5 12.76 22.54 10.12
N GLN A 6 13.85 22.85 10.83
CA GLN A 6 14.23 22.14 12.05
C GLN A 6 13.04 22.13 13.01
N ASN A 7 12.72 20.96 13.60
CA ASN A 7 11.64 20.71 14.56
C ASN A 7 10.68 21.89 14.72
N VAL A 8 9.74 22.01 13.79
CA VAL A 8 8.67 23.00 13.93
C VAL A 8 7.82 22.53 15.10
N LEU A 9 8.03 23.13 16.27
CA LEU A 9 7.12 23.08 17.41
C LEU A 9 5.86 23.87 17.02
N SER A 10 5.13 23.37 16.02
CA SER A 10 3.81 23.86 15.66
C SER A 10 2.85 23.50 16.77
N GLU A 11 1.88 24.37 17.02
CA GLU A 11 0.77 24.04 17.91
C GLU A 11 0.13 22.71 17.47
N PRO A 12 -0.24 21.84 18.41
CA PRO A 12 -0.88 20.58 18.07
C PRO A 12 -2.17 20.88 17.29
N PRO A 13 -2.48 20.09 16.25
CA PRO A 13 -3.66 20.33 15.43
C PRO A 13 -4.91 20.29 16.30
N GLU A 14 -5.78 21.30 16.20
CA GLU A 14 -7.01 21.39 17.01
C GLU A 14 -7.92 20.17 16.82
N ASN A 15 -7.84 19.54 15.65
CA ASN A 15 -8.81 18.61 15.11
C ASN A 15 -8.20 17.22 14.81
N LEU A 16 -7.32 16.72 15.69
CA LEU A 16 -6.72 15.40 15.52
C LEU A 16 -7.82 14.32 15.42
N PRO A 17 -7.81 13.43 14.40
CA PRO A 17 -8.81 12.36 14.27
C PRO A 17 -8.62 11.27 15.34
N ILE A 18 -9.17 11.52 16.52
CA ILE A 18 -9.13 10.58 17.66
C ILE A 18 -10.30 9.59 17.62
N ALA A 19 -10.10 8.40 18.18
CA ALA A 19 -11.13 7.37 18.24
C ALA A 19 -12.23 7.64 19.30
N GLU A 20 -11.88 8.30 20.39
CA GLU A 20 -12.80 8.56 21.50
C GLU A 20 -13.87 9.59 21.12
N GLY A 21 -15.10 9.40 21.62
CA GLY A 21 -16.23 10.30 21.36
C GLY A 21 -16.81 10.19 19.95
N LYS A 22 -16.32 9.25 19.13
CA LYS A 22 -16.83 8.99 17.77
C LYS A 22 -17.80 7.83 17.72
N THR A 23 -18.82 7.94 16.88
CA THR A 23 -19.70 6.81 16.57
C THR A 23 -18.96 5.76 15.73
N GLU A 24 -19.50 4.55 15.62
CA GLU A 24 -18.91 3.50 14.78
C GLU A 24 -18.87 3.91 13.30
N GLU A 25 -19.88 4.64 12.81
CA GLU A 25 -19.92 5.17 11.45
C GLU A 25 -18.83 6.21 11.18
N GLU A 26 -18.47 7.01 12.20
CA GLU A 26 -17.37 7.97 12.09
C GLU A 26 -16.01 7.28 12.16
N LYS A 27 -15.84 6.32 13.08
CA LYS A 27 -14.62 5.51 13.19
C LYS A 27 -14.37 4.71 11.92
N ALA A 28 -15.43 4.24 11.26
CA ALA A 28 -15.37 3.58 9.97
C ALA A 28 -14.88 4.48 8.83
N LYS A 29 -14.68 5.79 9.05
CA LYS A 29 -14.13 6.75 8.06
C LYS A 29 -12.73 7.28 8.40
N ILE A 30 -12.09 6.70 9.41
CA ILE A 30 -10.75 7.07 9.89
C ILE A 30 -9.90 5.82 9.87
N ASN A 31 -8.67 5.90 9.36
CA ASN A 31 -7.70 4.81 9.50
C ASN A 31 -6.82 5.06 10.72
N PHE A 32 -6.93 4.23 11.75
CA PHE A 32 -6.20 4.39 13.02
C PHE A 32 -4.88 3.63 12.95
N PHE A 33 -3.78 4.30 13.31
CA PHE A 33 -2.44 3.71 13.13
C PHE A 33 -1.47 3.97 14.29
N GLY A 34 -1.86 4.77 15.28
CA GLY A 34 -0.96 5.15 16.37
C GLY A 34 -1.67 5.69 17.60
N ARG A 35 -0.87 5.95 18.63
CA ARG A 35 -1.25 6.60 19.89
C ARG A 35 -0.40 7.83 20.11
N THR A 36 -1.00 8.87 20.70
CA THR A 36 -0.29 10.10 21.03
C THR A 36 -0.94 10.78 22.24
N ILE A 37 -0.19 11.65 22.90
CA ILE A 37 -0.74 12.53 23.92
C ILE A 37 -1.40 13.71 23.21
N PHE A 38 -2.72 13.80 23.33
CA PHE A 38 -3.50 14.91 22.80
C PHE A 38 -4.42 15.44 23.90
N LYS A 39 -4.32 16.75 24.18
CA LYS A 39 -5.05 17.42 25.29
C LYS A 39 -4.85 16.71 26.64
N ASN A 40 -3.59 16.41 26.97
CA ASN A 40 -3.16 15.72 28.21
C ASN A 40 -3.75 14.32 28.42
N ARG A 41 -4.15 13.64 27.35
CA ARG A 41 -4.64 12.26 27.40
C ARG A 41 -3.96 11.42 26.32
N ASP A 42 -3.65 10.18 26.65
CA ASP A 42 -3.16 9.20 25.68
C ASP A 42 -4.33 8.67 24.86
N LEU A 43 -4.33 8.97 23.56
CA LEU A 43 -5.44 8.69 22.65
C LEU A 43 -4.96 7.98 21.39
N ILE A 44 -5.79 7.05 20.93
CA ILE A 44 -5.66 6.45 19.60
C ILE A 44 -6.06 7.51 18.57
N PHE A 45 -5.20 7.71 17.57
CA PHE A 45 -5.44 8.64 16.48
C PHE A 45 -5.16 8.00 15.13
N GLY A 46 -5.63 8.68 14.09
CA GLY A 46 -5.51 8.21 12.73
C GLY A 46 -5.58 9.33 11.71
N ILE A 47 -5.84 8.94 10.46
CA ILE A 47 -6.06 9.83 9.34
C ILE A 47 -7.46 9.62 8.77
N LYS A 48 -8.17 10.70 8.46
CA LYS A 48 -9.48 10.62 7.80
C LYS A 48 -9.31 10.08 6.38
N ASP A 49 -10.26 9.29 5.89
CA ASP A 49 -10.19 8.76 4.52
C ASP A 49 -10.15 9.87 3.46
N THR A 50 -10.81 11.00 3.72
CA THR A 50 -10.77 12.18 2.86
C THR A 50 -9.37 12.70 2.64
N ASP A 51 -8.54 12.67 3.69
CA ASP A 51 -7.16 13.14 3.63
C ASP A 51 -6.23 12.08 3.07
N ARG A 52 -6.45 10.81 3.46
CA ARG A 52 -5.67 9.67 2.97
C ARG A 52 -5.79 9.44 1.47
N ARG A 53 -6.93 9.80 0.85
CA ARG A 53 -7.11 9.78 -0.62
C ARG A 53 -6.14 10.69 -1.38
N ARG A 54 -5.45 11.61 -0.70
CA ARG A 54 -4.41 12.47 -1.29
C ARG A 54 -3.01 11.83 -1.26
N HIS A 55 -2.93 10.54 -0.96
CA HIS A 55 -1.70 9.77 -0.77
C HIS A 55 -0.90 10.18 0.48
N LEU A 56 -0.02 9.28 0.92
CA LEU A 56 0.84 9.48 2.07
C LEU A 56 2.29 9.23 1.68
N TRP A 57 3.17 10.14 2.10
CA TRP A 57 4.61 9.99 1.96
C TRP A 57 5.24 9.85 3.33
N VAL A 58 5.74 8.65 3.63
CA VAL A 58 6.33 8.31 4.94
C VAL A 58 7.85 8.29 4.81
N ILE A 59 8.53 9.21 5.50
CA ILE A 59 10.00 9.35 5.46
C ILE A 59 10.56 9.10 6.86
N GLY A 60 11.69 8.39 6.93
CA GLY A 60 12.39 8.13 8.19
C GLY A 60 13.57 7.18 7.99
N LYS A 61 14.55 7.20 8.90
CA LYS A 61 15.68 6.25 8.89
C LYS A 61 15.21 4.83 9.20
N THR A 62 16.05 3.83 9.00
CA THR A 62 15.78 2.46 9.48
C THR A 62 15.56 2.48 10.99
N GLY A 63 14.61 1.68 11.47
CA GLY A 63 14.26 1.61 12.90
C GLY A 63 13.34 2.72 13.42
N THR A 64 12.94 3.71 12.61
CA THR A 64 12.04 4.78 13.07
C THR A 64 10.55 4.41 13.02
N GLY A 65 10.21 3.13 12.85
CA GLY A 65 8.82 2.65 12.88
C GLY A 65 8.01 2.81 11.58
N LYS A 66 8.66 3.05 10.42
CA LYS A 66 7.95 3.16 9.13
C LYS A 66 7.11 1.91 8.79
N SER A 67 7.72 0.73 8.89
CA SER A 67 7.04 -0.53 8.60
C SER A 67 5.90 -0.77 9.60
N THR A 68 6.11 -0.45 10.88
CA THR A 68 5.07 -0.51 11.92
C THR A 68 3.90 0.41 11.63
N LEU A 69 4.15 1.64 11.17
CA LEU A 69 3.11 2.56 10.75
C LEU A 69 2.27 1.96 9.62
N ILE A 70 2.92 1.46 8.56
CA ILE A 70 2.25 0.85 7.40
C ILE A 70 1.46 -0.40 7.83
N ALA A 71 2.05 -1.25 8.68
CA ALA A 71 1.39 -2.44 9.21
C ALA A 71 0.11 -2.08 9.97
N ASN A 72 0.17 -1.12 10.90
CA ASN A 72 -1.01 -0.69 11.67
C ASN A 72 -2.11 -0.15 10.75
N MET A 73 -1.74 0.65 9.74
CA MET A 73 -2.71 1.16 8.76
C MET A 73 -3.37 0.01 7.97
N ALA A 74 -2.58 -0.94 7.49
CA ALA A 74 -3.08 -2.12 6.77
C ALA A 74 -4.01 -2.96 7.65
N ILE A 75 -3.60 -3.24 8.89
CA ILE A 75 -4.38 -4.01 9.87
C ILE A 75 -5.73 -3.34 10.17
N ASP A 76 -5.74 -2.02 10.36
CA ASP A 76 -6.98 -1.27 10.61
C ASP A 76 -7.93 -1.29 9.38
N ASP A 77 -7.39 -1.11 8.17
CA ASP A 77 -8.18 -1.28 6.94
C ASP A 77 -8.74 -2.70 6.82
N MET A 78 -7.91 -3.69 7.15
CA MET A 78 -8.30 -5.08 7.09
C MET A 78 -9.46 -5.38 8.05
N LYS A 79 -9.36 -4.93 9.29
CA LYS A 79 -10.42 -5.08 10.30
C LYS A 79 -11.72 -4.37 9.89
N LYS A 80 -11.63 -3.29 9.09
CA LYS A 80 -12.77 -2.55 8.54
C LYS A 80 -13.30 -3.13 7.23
N GLY A 81 -12.86 -4.32 6.83
CA GLY A 81 -13.33 -4.98 5.61
C GLY A 81 -12.82 -4.36 4.32
N ARG A 82 -11.79 -3.50 4.38
CA ARG A 82 -11.22 -2.85 3.19
C ARG A 82 -10.12 -3.71 2.57
N GLY A 83 -10.00 -3.63 1.25
CA GLY A 83 -8.91 -4.27 0.50
C GLY A 83 -7.60 -3.51 0.70
N VAL A 84 -6.49 -4.25 0.77
CA VAL A 84 -5.14 -3.70 0.91
C VAL A 84 -4.22 -4.45 -0.06
N ALA A 85 -3.30 -3.72 -0.70
CA ALA A 85 -2.20 -4.30 -1.46
C ALA A 85 -0.88 -3.78 -0.89
N ILE A 86 0.03 -4.69 -0.57
CA ILE A 86 1.35 -4.38 -0.01
C ILE A 86 2.41 -4.89 -0.99
N ILE A 87 3.36 -4.01 -1.31
CA ILE A 87 4.55 -4.36 -2.09
C ILE A 87 5.73 -4.19 -1.16
N ASP A 88 6.37 -5.30 -0.84
CA ASP A 88 7.44 -5.37 0.15
C ASP A 88 8.63 -6.15 -0.42
N PRO A 89 9.75 -5.45 -0.74
CA PRO A 89 10.94 -6.08 -1.26
C PRO A 89 11.66 -7.01 -0.27
N HIS A 90 11.42 -6.86 1.03
CA HIS A 90 12.13 -7.58 2.09
C HIS A 90 11.30 -8.74 2.66
N GLY A 91 9.97 -8.64 2.60
CA GLY A 91 9.02 -9.67 3.01
C GLY A 91 8.62 -9.63 4.48
N ASP A 92 9.42 -8.99 5.34
CA ASP A 92 9.21 -8.91 6.79
C ASP A 92 7.92 -8.17 7.17
N LEU A 93 7.58 -7.10 6.44
CA LEU A 93 6.32 -6.38 6.63
C LEU A 93 5.13 -7.24 6.19
N SER A 94 5.27 -7.94 5.08
CA SER A 94 4.19 -8.82 4.57
C SER A 94 3.89 -9.96 5.52
N GLU A 95 4.93 -10.65 6.01
CA GLU A 95 4.80 -11.70 7.02
C GLU A 95 4.13 -11.17 8.29
N THR A 96 4.58 -10.01 8.78
CA THR A 96 3.96 -9.36 9.95
C THR A 96 2.46 -9.12 9.73
N ILE A 97 2.05 -8.65 8.56
CA ILE A 97 0.64 -8.33 8.27
C ILE A 97 -0.22 -9.59 8.17
N LEU A 98 0.33 -10.70 7.66
CA LEU A 98 -0.39 -11.98 7.52
C LEU A 98 -0.92 -12.50 8.87
N ASP A 99 -0.18 -12.30 9.95
CA ASP A 99 -0.60 -12.69 11.32
C ASP A 99 -1.85 -11.96 11.83
N TYR A 100 -2.22 -10.85 11.20
CA TYR A 100 -3.36 -10.02 11.59
C TYR A 100 -4.54 -10.08 10.62
N VAL A 101 -4.48 -10.95 9.61
CA VAL A 101 -5.60 -11.18 8.70
C VAL A 101 -6.80 -11.70 9.51
N PRO A 102 -7.97 -11.05 9.45
CA PRO A 102 -9.17 -11.55 10.11
C PRO A 102 -9.55 -12.93 9.56
N ALA A 103 -9.94 -13.87 10.44
CA ALA A 103 -10.30 -15.23 10.05
C ALA A 103 -11.37 -15.28 8.95
N SER A 104 -12.31 -14.34 8.96
CA SER A 104 -13.37 -14.22 7.94
C SER A 104 -12.87 -13.90 6.53
N ARG A 105 -11.61 -13.47 6.38
CA ARG A 105 -11.02 -13.03 5.11
C ARG A 105 -9.78 -13.83 4.70
N LEU A 106 -9.49 -14.94 5.40
CA LEU A 106 -8.35 -15.80 5.04
C LEU A 106 -8.41 -16.29 3.59
N ASN A 107 -9.61 -16.59 3.09
CA ASN A 107 -9.82 -17.02 1.70
C ASN A 107 -9.65 -15.91 0.67
N ASP A 108 -9.59 -14.64 1.10
CA ASP A 108 -9.42 -13.47 0.24
C ASP A 108 -7.95 -13.05 0.12
N VAL A 109 -7.03 -13.74 0.81
CA VAL A 109 -5.61 -13.40 0.84
C VAL A 109 -4.86 -14.06 -0.31
N ILE A 110 -4.13 -13.24 -1.05
CA ILE A 110 -3.13 -13.70 -2.03
C ILE A 110 -1.76 -13.26 -1.53
N TYR A 111 -0.94 -14.24 -1.14
CA TYR A 111 0.47 -14.01 -0.84
C TYR A 111 1.32 -14.38 -2.06
N PHE A 112 1.86 -13.38 -2.73
CA PHE A 112 2.69 -13.57 -3.92
C PHE A 112 4.18 -13.47 -3.56
N ASN A 113 4.84 -14.62 -3.47
CA ASN A 113 6.28 -14.70 -3.31
C ASN A 113 6.91 -15.39 -4.54
N PRO A 114 7.62 -14.66 -5.43
CA PRO A 114 8.18 -15.22 -6.66
C PRO A 114 9.21 -16.34 -6.45
N ILE A 115 9.83 -16.43 -5.27
CA ILE A 115 10.81 -17.47 -4.95
C ILE A 115 10.20 -18.69 -4.26
N ASP A 116 8.92 -18.62 -3.87
CA ASP A 116 8.21 -19.75 -3.27
C ASP A 116 7.87 -20.80 -4.34
N ARG A 117 8.55 -21.94 -4.26
CA ARG A 117 8.37 -23.08 -5.17
C ARG A 117 7.31 -24.06 -4.69
N GLU A 118 6.94 -24.02 -3.42
CA GLU A 118 5.97 -24.94 -2.83
C GLU A 118 4.54 -24.46 -3.08
N ARG A 119 4.32 -23.14 -3.03
CA ARG A 119 3.01 -22.51 -3.24
C ARG A 119 3.07 -21.35 -4.24
N PRO A 120 3.46 -21.61 -5.51
CA PRO A 120 3.59 -20.55 -6.49
C PRO A 120 2.21 -19.99 -6.88
N VAL A 121 2.05 -18.67 -6.76
CA VAL A 121 0.91 -17.98 -7.38
C VAL A 121 1.22 -17.78 -8.86
N ARG A 122 0.28 -18.20 -9.71
CA ARG A 122 0.40 -18.07 -11.17
C ARG A 122 -0.12 -16.71 -11.61
N LEU A 123 0.69 -15.98 -12.34
CA LEU A 123 0.31 -14.72 -12.97
C LEU A 123 0.60 -14.82 -14.47
N ASN A 124 -0.45 -14.73 -15.29
CA ASN A 124 -0.28 -14.57 -16.73
C ASN A 124 -0.49 -13.10 -17.10
N ILE A 125 0.61 -12.37 -17.26
CA ILE A 125 0.58 -10.93 -17.60
C ILE A 125 0.02 -10.71 -19.02
N LEU A 126 0.02 -11.75 -19.87
CA LEU A 126 -0.55 -11.73 -21.21
C LEU A 126 -2.03 -12.14 -21.24
N GLU A 127 -2.63 -12.47 -20.09
CA GLU A 127 -4.05 -12.85 -20.06
C GLU A 127 -4.91 -11.63 -20.39
N VAL A 128 -5.63 -11.74 -21.51
CA VAL A 128 -6.56 -10.71 -21.98
C VAL A 128 -7.95 -11.31 -22.04
N LYS A 129 -8.83 -10.92 -21.12
CA LYS A 129 -10.23 -11.37 -21.08
C LYS A 129 -11.11 -10.59 -22.07
N ASP A 130 -10.82 -9.30 -22.23
CA ASP A 130 -11.47 -8.43 -23.20
C ASP A 130 -10.48 -8.09 -24.33
N PRO A 131 -10.72 -8.53 -25.58
CA PRO A 131 -9.85 -8.25 -26.71
C PRO A 131 -9.53 -6.76 -26.91
N ALA A 132 -10.42 -5.85 -26.51
CA ALA A 132 -10.18 -4.40 -26.61
C ALA A 132 -9.01 -3.93 -25.72
N GLN A 133 -8.67 -4.68 -24.66
CA GLN A 133 -7.58 -4.35 -23.74
C GLN A 133 -6.22 -4.89 -24.22
N ARG A 134 -6.17 -5.69 -25.30
CA ARG A 134 -4.94 -6.35 -25.77
C ARG A 134 -3.82 -5.35 -26.04
N GLU A 135 -4.11 -4.26 -26.75
CA GLU A 135 -3.10 -3.25 -27.08
C GLU A 135 -2.55 -2.54 -25.83
N LEU A 136 -3.41 -2.29 -24.82
CA LEU A 136 -3.00 -1.67 -23.57
C LEU A 136 -2.08 -2.59 -22.76
N VAL A 137 -2.44 -3.87 -22.64
CA VAL A 137 -1.63 -4.88 -21.94
C VAL A 137 -0.27 -5.03 -22.60
N VAL A 138 -0.24 -5.21 -23.92
CA VAL A 138 1.01 -5.33 -24.70
C VAL A 138 1.85 -4.06 -24.56
N SER A 139 1.26 -2.88 -24.71
CA SER A 139 1.98 -1.61 -24.58
C SER A 139 2.58 -1.42 -23.18
N GLY A 140 1.87 -1.81 -22.13
CA GLY A 140 2.38 -1.80 -20.77
C GLY A 140 3.60 -2.72 -20.58
N ILE A 141 3.52 -3.94 -21.11
CA ILE A 141 4.64 -4.89 -21.08
C ILE A 141 5.86 -4.34 -21.83
N VAL A 142 5.66 -3.84 -23.05
CA VAL A 142 6.73 -3.23 -23.85
C VAL A 142 7.36 -2.04 -23.12
N ALA A 143 6.56 -1.20 -22.45
CA ALA A 143 7.07 -0.09 -21.65
C ALA A 143 7.93 -0.56 -20.46
N ILE A 144 7.51 -1.63 -19.77
CA ILE A 144 8.30 -2.24 -18.68
C ILE A 144 9.64 -2.74 -19.21
N PHE A 145 9.63 -3.52 -20.29
CA PHE A 145 10.86 -4.06 -20.88
C PHE A 145 11.80 -2.96 -21.39
N ASN A 146 11.29 -1.94 -22.07
CA ASN A 146 12.08 -0.78 -22.48
C ASN A 146 12.74 -0.09 -21.28
N LYS A 147 12.02 0.07 -20.17
CA LYS A 147 12.56 0.71 -18.96
C LYS A 147 13.64 -0.16 -18.29
N LEU A 148 13.50 -1.48 -18.31
CA LEU A 148 14.46 -2.42 -17.71
C LEU A 148 15.69 -2.66 -18.59
N TYR A 149 15.53 -2.66 -19.92
CA TYR A 149 16.53 -3.13 -20.88
C TYR A 149 16.81 -2.15 -22.01
N GLY A 150 16.55 -0.85 -21.84
CA GLY A 150 16.62 0.16 -22.91
C GLY A 150 17.95 0.24 -23.67
N HIS A 151 19.05 -0.33 -23.15
CA HIS A 151 20.34 -0.44 -23.84
C HIS A 151 20.51 -1.72 -24.68
N SER A 152 19.63 -2.71 -24.53
CA SER A 152 19.66 -4.02 -25.23
C SER A 152 18.36 -4.31 -26.01
N TRP A 153 17.39 -3.39 -25.99
CA TRP A 153 16.09 -3.52 -26.63
C TRP A 153 16.11 -2.98 -28.06
N GLY A 154 16.01 -3.86 -29.06
CA GLY A 154 16.01 -3.48 -30.48
C GLY A 154 14.60 -3.49 -31.11
N PRO A 155 14.39 -2.77 -32.24
CA PRO A 155 13.09 -2.66 -32.93
C PRO A 155 12.44 -4.00 -33.29
N ARG A 156 13.28 -5.04 -33.50
CA ARG A 156 12.83 -6.39 -33.86
C ARG A 156 12.12 -7.11 -32.71
N LEU A 157 12.55 -6.88 -31.46
CA LEU A 157 11.95 -7.52 -30.29
C LEU A 157 10.59 -6.86 -29.95
N GLU A 158 10.50 -5.54 -30.13
CA GLU A 158 9.24 -4.81 -30.00
C GLU A 158 8.20 -5.24 -31.06
N TYR A 159 8.63 -5.45 -32.31
CA TYR A 159 7.73 -5.90 -33.38
C TYR A 159 7.10 -7.27 -33.08
N ILE A 160 7.89 -8.24 -32.60
CA ILE A 160 7.40 -9.59 -32.27
C ILE A 160 6.33 -9.53 -31.19
N LEU A 161 6.57 -8.78 -30.10
CA LEU A 161 5.62 -8.66 -28.99
C LEU A 161 4.34 -7.89 -29.35
N ARG A 162 4.39 -7.01 -30.34
CA ARG A 162 3.22 -6.23 -30.78
C ARG A 162 2.35 -6.95 -31.80
N ASN A 163 2.93 -7.83 -32.63
CA ASN A 163 2.27 -8.32 -33.85
C ASN A 163 2.21 -9.85 -33.97
N THR A 164 2.74 -10.60 -33.01
CA THR A 164 2.67 -12.08 -32.97
C THR A 164 1.98 -12.52 -31.71
#